data_AF-A0A942E031-F1
#
_entry.id   AF-A0A942E031-F1
#
_cell.length_a   1.000
_cell.length_b   1.000
_cell.length_c   1.000
_cell.angle_alpha   90.00
_cell.angle_beta   90.00
_cell.angle_gamma   90.00
#
_symmetry.space_group_name_H-M   'P 1'
#
loop_
_entity.id
_entity.type
_entity.pdbx_description
1 polymer ?
#
loop_
_entity_poly.entity_id
_entity_poly.type
_entity_poly.pdbx_seq_one_letter_code
_entity_poly.pdbx_strand_id
1 'polypeptide(L)' 'MRTNFDYHPCDHLKACHVLWAVVVNGWSQTRAAIAFNLNVGTVNHIIHGRRFVSAVPLPPPGDDI' A
#
# COMPACT_ATOMS: atom_id res chain seq x y z
N MET A 1 -1.40 -26.60 1.91
CA MET A 1 -0.49 -25.85 2.81
C MET A 1 -0.86 -24.37 2.69
N ARG A 2 -1.70 -23.83 3.58
CA ARG A 2 -1.97 -22.38 3.63
C ARG A 2 -0.89 -21.78 4.52
N THR A 3 0.09 -21.11 3.91
CA THR A 3 1.04 -20.31 4.66
C THR A 3 0.29 -19.14 5.27
N ASN A 4 0.23 -19.10 6.60
CA ASN A 4 -0.17 -17.92 7.35
C ASN A 4 0.88 -16.85 7.07
N PHE A 5 0.69 -16.09 5.99
CA PHE A 5 1.28 -14.76 5.92
C PHE A 5 0.57 -13.95 6.99
N ASP A 6 1.27 -13.62 8.08
CA ASP A 6 0.81 -12.68 9.10
C ASP A 6 0.46 -11.37 8.41
N TYR A 7 -0.81 -11.29 8.03
CA TYR A 7 -1.35 -10.22 7.22
C TYR A 7 -1.63 -9.06 8.16
N HIS A 8 -0.64 -8.18 8.33
CA HIS A 8 -0.85 -6.98 9.13
C HIS A 8 -2.02 -6.19 8.51
N PRO A 9 -3.02 -5.78 9.30
CA PRO A 9 -4.15 -5.03 8.77
C PRO A 9 -3.62 -3.77 8.06
N CYS A 10 -4.17 -3.52 6.88
CA CYS A 10 -3.98 -2.23 6.21
C CYS A 10 -4.83 -1.21 6.98
N ASP A 11 -4.19 -0.20 7.54
CA ASP A 11 -4.85 0.97 8.11
C ASP A 11 -4.85 2.12 7.09
N HIS A 12 -5.52 3.22 7.46
CA HIS A 12 -5.66 4.37 6.58
C HIS A 12 -4.31 5.00 6.21
N LEU A 13 -3.39 5.12 7.17
CA LEU A 13 -2.08 5.74 6.97
C LEU A 13 -1.22 4.90 6.01
N LYS A 14 -1.21 3.58 6.18
CA LYS A 14 -0.53 2.65 5.28
C LYS A 14 -1.12 2.72 3.87
N ALA A 15 -2.44 2.90 3.72
CA ALA A 15 -3.05 3.12 2.42
C ALA A 15 -2.56 4.43 1.74
N CYS A 16 -2.39 5.51 2.50
CA CYS A 16 -1.79 6.75 2.02
C CYS A 16 -0.35 6.55 1.52
N HIS A 17 0.45 5.77 2.24
CA HIS A 17 1.82 5.43 1.84
C HIS A 17 1.89 4.55 0.59
N VAL A 18 0.98 3.58 0.48
CA VAL A 18 0.83 2.75 -0.74
C VAL A 18 0.46 3.61 -1.95
N LEU A 19 -0.48 4.56 -1.78
CA LEU A 19 -0.86 5.49 -2.85
C LEU A 19 0.33 6.33 -3.31
N TRP A 20 1.12 6.87 -2.37
CA TRP A 20 2.32 7.63 -2.73
C TRP A 20 3.36 6.77 -3.46
N ALA A 21 3.65 5.57 -2.95
CA ALA A 21 4.62 4.67 -3.57
C ALA A 21 4.26 4.32 -5.02
N VAL A 22 3.00 4.01 -5.30
CA VAL A 22 2.55 3.59 -6.65
C VAL A 22 2.30 4.79 -7.56
N VAL A 23 1.54 5.79 -7.10
CA VAL A 23 1.06 6.89 -7.94
C VAL A 23 2.10 7.98 -8.12
N VAL A 24 2.86 8.30 -7.06
CA VAL A 24 3.85 9.39 -7.09
C VAL A 24 5.22 8.84 -7.47
N ASN A 25 5.63 7.74 -6.84
CA ASN A 25 6.97 7.17 -7.00
C ASN A 25 7.08 6.10 -8.10
N GLY A 26 5.97 5.76 -8.76
CA GLY A 26 5.95 4.82 -9.88
C GLY A 26 6.29 3.37 -9.52
N TRP A 27 6.14 2.97 -8.25
CA TRP A 27 6.39 1.59 -7.85
C TRP A 27 5.34 0.65 -8.46
N SER A 28 5.77 -0.57 -8.79
CA SER A 28 4.82 -1.63 -9.15
C SER A 28 3.97 -2.01 -7.93
N GLN A 29 2.73 -2.46 -8.18
CA GLN A 29 1.83 -2.93 -7.11
C GLN A 29 2.46 -4.08 -6.30
N THR A 30 3.22 -4.97 -6.95
CA THR A 30 3.94 -6.06 -6.29
C THR A 30 5.05 -5.53 -5.37
N ARG A 31 5.83 -4.53 -5.81
CA ARG A 31 6.85 -3.91 -4.96
C ARG A 31 6.22 -3.24 -3.74
N ALA A 32 5.15 -2.47 -3.94
CA ALA A 32 4.42 -1.83 -2.83
C ALA A 32 3.83 -2.88 -1.87
N ALA A 33 3.25 -3.97 -2.39
CA ALA A 33 2.72 -5.06 -1.59
C ALA A 33 3.79 -5.67 -0.67
N ILE A 34 4.99 -5.94 -1.21
CA ILE A 34 6.12 -6.45 -0.42
C ILE A 34 6.57 -5.42 0.63
N ALA A 35 6.76 -4.17 0.24
CA ALA A 35 7.27 -3.11 1.11
C ALA A 35 6.33 -2.81 2.29
N PHE A 36 5.01 -2.84 2.08
CA PHE A 36 4.01 -2.54 3.11
C PHE A 36 3.41 -3.78 3.77
N ASN A 37 3.95 -4.97 3.45
CA ASN A 37 3.45 -6.28 3.91
C ASN A 37 1.93 -6.44 3.69
N LEU A 38 1.51 -6.20 2.45
CA LEU A 38 0.15 -6.36 1.96
C LEU A 38 0.11 -7.39 0.82
N ASN A 39 -1.06 -7.91 0.49
CA ASN A 39 -1.27 -8.59 -0.79
C ASN A 39 -1.53 -7.56 -1.90
N VAL A 40 -1.20 -7.98 -3.11
CA VAL A 40 -1.38 -7.17 -4.33
C VAL A 40 -2.84 -6.78 -4.53
N GLY A 41 -3.80 -7.63 -4.15
CA GLY A 41 -5.23 -7.30 -4.23
C GLY A 41 -5.64 -6.11 -3.36
N THR A 42 -5.11 -6.00 -2.14
CA THR A 42 -5.35 -4.86 -1.26
C THR A 42 -4.73 -3.58 -1.84
N VAL A 43 -3.50 -3.68 -2.37
CA VAL A 43 -2.88 -2.56 -3.09
C VAL A 43 -3.74 -2.13 -4.28
N ASN A 44 -4.24 -3.08 -5.08
CA ASN A 44 -5.14 -2.81 -6.19
C ASN A 44 -6.43 -2.07 -5.74
N HIS A 45 -7.04 -2.52 -4.65
CA HIS A 45 -8.23 -1.87 -4.11
C HIS A 45 -7.94 -0.44 -3.61
N ILE A 46 -6.76 -0.19 -3.05
CA ILE A 46 -6.33 1.14 -2.59
C ILE A 46 -6.14 2.08 -3.79
N ILE A 47 -5.35 1.69 -4.79
CA ILE A 47 -5.04 2.56 -5.94
C ILE A 47 -6.26 2.92 -6.78
N HIS A 48 -7.29 2.08 -6.77
CA HIS A 48 -8.55 2.33 -7.47
C HIS A 48 -9.63 2.96 -6.56
N GLY A 49 -9.29 3.37 -5.33
CA GLY A 49 -10.22 4.01 -4.41
C GLY A 49 -11.39 3.11 -3.95
N ARG A 50 -11.27 1.78 -4.12
CA ARG A 50 -12.29 0.81 -3.67
C ARG A 50 -12.20 0.52 -2.18
N ARG A 51 -11.06 0.86 -1.56
CA ARG A 51 -10.81 0.78 -0.13
C ARG A 51 -10.06 2.04 0.30
N PHE A 52 -10.42 2.60 1.45
CA PHE A 52 -9.86 3.87 1.95
C PHE A 52 -10.07 5.03 0.96
N VAL A 53 -11.33 5.31 0.61
CA VAL A 53 -11.73 6.34 -0.38
C VAL A 53 -11.14 7.73 -0.05
N SER A 54 -10.99 8.05 1.24
CA SER A 54 -10.41 9.32 1.70
C SER A 54 -8.89 9.33 1.79
N ALA A 55 -8.20 8.23 1.45
CA ALA A 55 -6.75 8.18 1.50
C ALA A 55 -6.16 9.05 0.39
N VAL A 56 -5.10 9.77 0.74
CA VAL A 56 -4.35 10.63 -0.17
C VAL A 56 -2.89 10.17 -0.21
N PRO A 57 -2.15 10.37 -1.32
CA PRO A 57 -0.74 10.02 -1.35
C PRO A 57 0.06 10.76 -0.27
N LEU A 58 0.68 10.02 0.66
CA LEU A 58 1.62 10.56 1.66
C LEU A 58 2.93 9.77 1.66
N PRO A 59 4.11 10.42 1.65
CA PRO A 59 5.39 9.72 1.74
C PRO A 59 5.50 8.94 3.07
N PRO A 60 6.04 7.71 3.05
CA PRO A 60 6.33 6.99 4.28
C PRO A 60 7.47 7.66 5.05
N PRO A 61 7.47 7.57 6.40
CA PRO A 61 8.57 8.11 7.20
C PRO A 61 9.89 7.44 6.80
N GLY A 62 10.87 8.25 6.39
CA GLY A 62 12.18 7.80 5.92
C GLY A 62 12.41 7.87 4.40
N ASP A 63 11.40 8.24 3.61
CA ASP A 63 11.54 8.64 2.19
C ASP A 63 11.76 10.16 2.07
N ASP A 64 12.47 10.76 3.04
CA ASP A 64 12.99 12.13 2.95
C ASP A 64 14.12 12.15 1.90
N ILE A 65 13.74 12.34 0.63
CA ILE A 65 14.67 12.73 -0.45
C ILE A 65 14.83 14.25 -0.42
#